data_AF-A0A5K1B7Z6-F1
#
_entry.id   AF-A0A5K1B7Z6-F1
#
_cell.length_a   1.000
_cell.length_b   1.000
_cell.length_c   1.000
_cell.angle_alpha   90.00
_cell.angle_beta   90.00
_cell.angle_gamma   90.00
#
_symmetry.space_group_name_H-M   'P 1'
#
loop_
_entity.id
_entity.type
_entity.pdbx_description
1 polymer ?
#
loop_
_entity_poly.entity_id
_entity_poly.type
_entity_poly.pdbx_seq_one_letter_code
_entity_poly.pdbx_strand_id
1 'polypeptide(L)' 'MVAAKIAPSMLSSDFANLASEADYMLRCGADWLHMDIM' A
#
# COMPACT_ATOMS: atom_id res chain seq x y z
N MET A 1 4.88 -23.70 -1.63
CA MET A 1 5.01 -23.04 -2.96
C MET A 1 5.28 -21.57 -2.72
N VAL A 2 6.06 -20.92 -3.60
CA VAL A 2 6.31 -19.48 -3.50
C VAL A 2 5.10 -18.73 -4.07
N ALA A 3 4.61 -17.71 -3.35
CA ALA A 3 3.53 -16.84 -3.79
C ALA A 3 4.08 -15.43 -4.03
N ALA A 4 3.65 -14.79 -5.11
CA ALA A 4 3.95 -13.39 -5.37
C ALA A 4 3.24 -12.50 -4.33
N LYS A 5 3.90 -11.40 -3.93
CA LYS A 5 3.32 -10.39 -3.04
C LYS A 5 3.18 -9.07 -3.77
N ILE A 6 2.07 -8.38 -3.56
CA ILE A 6 1.79 -7.05 -4.09
C ILE A 6 1.83 -6.07 -2.92
N ALA A 7 2.71 -5.06 -3.03
CA ALA A 7 2.87 -4.03 -2.01
C ALA A 7 2.91 -2.63 -2.67
N PRO A 8 1.75 -1.94 -2.77
CA PRO A 8 1.69 -0.58 -3.32
C PRO A 8 2.56 0.39 -2.48
N SER A 9 3.28 1.28 -3.15
CA SER A 9 4.07 2.34 -2.49
C SER A 9 3.18 3.48 -2.04
N MET A 10 3.19 3.74 -0.72
CA MET A 10 2.48 4.84 -0.11
C MET A 10 3.12 6.20 -0.45
N LEU A 11 4.34 6.22 -1.01
CA LEU A 11 4.97 7.44 -1.53
C LEU A 11 4.17 8.05 -2.69
N SER A 12 3.39 7.23 -3.41
CA SER A 12 2.55 7.67 -4.53
C SER A 12 1.11 8.02 -4.12
N SER A 13 0.76 7.90 -2.83
CA SER A 13 -0.60 8.16 -2.32
C SER A 13 -0.87 9.64 -2.07
N ASP A 14 -2.15 9.99 -1.90
CA ASP A 14 -2.52 11.29 -1.36
C ASP A 14 -2.14 11.40 0.13
N PHE A 15 -1.12 12.20 0.43
CA PHE A 15 -0.61 12.38 1.79
C PHE A 15 -1.60 13.04 2.75
N ALA A 16 -2.56 13.82 2.25
CA ALA A 16 -3.59 14.41 3.09
C ALA A 16 -4.62 13.37 3.58
N ASN A 17 -4.73 12.23 2.89
CA ASN A 17 -5.74 11.21 3.12
C ASN A 17 -5.15 9.79 3.25
N LEU A 18 -3.94 9.66 3.79
CA LEU A 18 -3.20 8.38 3.87
C LEU A 18 -4.01 7.21 4.47
N ALA A 19 -4.85 7.47 5.48
CA ALA A 19 -5.67 6.44 6.09
C ALA A 19 -6.69 5.85 5.10
N SER A 20 -7.31 6.70 4.28
CA SER A 20 -8.27 6.27 3.25
C SER A 20 -7.57 5.53 2.11
N GLU A 21 -6.40 6.02 1.68
CA GLU A 21 -5.59 5.39 0.65
C GLU A 21 -5.13 3.99 1.10
N ALA A 22 -4.64 3.87 2.33
CA ALA A 22 -4.21 2.59 2.90
C ALA A 22 -5.36 1.57 2.97
N ASP A 23 -6.54 1.98 3.47
CA ASP A 23 -7.72 1.11 3.53
C ASP A 23 -8.17 0.67 2.13
N TYR A 24 -8.18 1.59 1.16
CA TYR A 24 -8.51 1.28 -0.22
C TYR A 24 -7.56 0.22 -0.81
N MET A 25 -6.23 0.37 -0.62
CA MET A 25 -5.25 -0.61 -1.14
C MET A 25 -5.40 -1.99 -0.48
N LEU A 26 -5.64 -2.04 0.84
CA LEU A 26 -5.90 -3.29 1.54
C LEU A 26 -7.17 -3.98 1.02
N ARG A 27 -8.25 -3.21 0.78
CA ARG A 27 -9.49 -3.72 0.18
C ARG A 27 -9.31 -4.21 -1.27
N CYS A 28 -8.34 -3.66 -2.00
CA CYS A 28 -7.96 -4.13 -3.33
C CYS A 28 -7.09 -5.41 -3.32
N GLY A 29 -6.72 -5.91 -2.13
CA GLY A 29 -5.95 -7.15 -1.98
C GLY A 29 -4.45 -6.95 -1.94
N ALA A 30 -3.96 -5.76 -1.55
CA ALA A 30 -2.55 -5.58 -1.24
C ALA A 30 -2.13 -6.50 -0.08
N ASP A 31 -1.02 -7.21 -0.25
CA ASP A 31 -0.46 -8.04 0.82
C ASP A 31 0.11 -7.14 1.91
N TRP A 32 0.89 -6.13 1.51
CA TRP A 32 1.57 -5.16 2.37
C TRP A 32 1.42 -3.74 1.82
N LEU A 33 1.76 -2.73 2.63
CA LEU A 33 1.91 -1.35 2.20
C LEU A 33 3.40 -1.00 2.23
N HIS A 34 3.94 -0.53 1.11
CA HIS A 34 5.36 -0.19 1.00
C HIS A 34 5.58 1.26 1.46
N MET A 35 6.51 1.44 2.40
CA MET A 35 6.83 2.73 3.01
C MET A 35 8.26 3.13 2.63
N ASP A 36 8.37 4.15 1.79
CA ASP A 36 9.65 4.74 1.39
C ASP A 36 10.07 5.80 2.42
N ILE A 37 11.05 5.46 3.27
CA ILE A 37 11.62 6.38 4.27
C ILE A 37 12.95 6.91 3.75
N MET A 38 13.08 8.24 3.67
CA MET A 38 14.30 8.95 3.25
C MET A 38 15.03 9.57 4.43
#